data_AF-A0ABD0MV23-F1
#
_entry.id   AF-A0ABD0MV23-F1
#
_cell.length_a   1.000
_cell.length_b   1.000
_cell.length_c   1.000
_cell.angle_alpha   90.00
_cell.angle_beta   90.00
_cell.angle_gamma   90.00
#
_symmetry.space_group_name_H-M   'P 1'
#
loop_
_entity.id
_entity.type
_entity.pdbx_description
1 polymer ?
#
loop_
_entity_poly.entity_id
_entity_poly.type
_entity_poly.pdbx_seq_one_letter_code
_entity_poly.pdbx_strand_id
1 'polypeptide(L)'
;LQSKLTSTEKENTALKANVEDLISRSKRQNVRLVGLPEDIEGKNAREYVTNLLSELLGDCLAEPPELDRVHRSLRPKHHADEPPRPLIIRFHQYVIKETVMRWSKSQKDISYKGHKIKMYEDFSIELARK
;
A
#
# COMPACT_ATOMS: atom_id res chain seq x y z
N LEU A 1 19.08 -31.83 26.06
CA LEU A 1 17.81 -31.57 25.34
C LEU A 1 17.28 -30.16 25.61
N GLN A 2 17.14 -29.75 26.88
CA GLN A 2 16.68 -28.39 27.24
C GLN A 2 17.56 -27.25 26.71
N SER A 3 18.89 -27.40 26.70
CA SER A 3 19.82 -26.40 26.15
C SER A 3 19.65 -26.21 24.63
N LYS A 4 19.38 -27.29 23.89
CA LYS A 4 19.11 -27.21 22.44
C LYS A 4 17.77 -26.54 22.16
N LEU A 5 16.73 -26.88 22.93
CA LEU A 5 15.41 -26.27 22.78
C LEU A 5 15.46 -24.75 23.00
N THR A 6 16.10 -24.31 24.10
CA THR A 6 16.25 -22.88 24.41
C THR A 6 17.10 -22.14 23.38
N SER A 7 18.11 -22.79 22.78
CA SER A 7 18.88 -22.21 21.65
C SER A 7 17.99 -22.02 20.43
N THR A 8 17.24 -23.05 20.04
CA THR A 8 16.34 -23.00 18.88
C THR A 8 15.22 -21.97 19.06
N GLU A 9 14.67 -21.83 20.27
CA GLU A 9 13.67 -20.81 20.58
C GLU A 9 14.24 -19.40 20.36
N LYS A 10 15.47 -19.13 20.85
CA LYS A 10 16.14 -17.84 20.64
C LYS A 10 16.44 -17.55 19.18
N GLU A 11 16.89 -18.55 18.42
CA GLU A 11 17.12 -18.39 16.98
C GLU A 11 15.81 -18.12 16.24
N ASN A 12 14.74 -18.80 16.61
CA ASN A 12 13.43 -18.61 15.97
C ASN A 12 12.86 -17.21 16.26
N THR A 13 13.00 -16.69 17.48
CA THR A 13 12.59 -15.31 17.78
C THR A 13 13.41 -14.29 17.00
N ALA A 14 14.73 -14.49 16.89
CA ALA A 14 15.60 -13.61 16.10
C ALA A 14 15.25 -13.65 14.61
N LEU A 15 15.00 -14.83 14.05
CA LEU A 15 14.59 -15.00 12.65
C LEU A 15 13.26 -14.33 12.36
N LYS A 16 12.27 -14.47 13.25
CA LYS A 16 10.96 -13.80 13.10
C LYS A 16 11.12 -12.28 13.09
N ALA A 17 11.92 -11.72 14.00
CA ALA A 17 12.19 -10.29 14.04
C ALA A 17 12.86 -9.79 12.75
N ASN A 18 13.83 -10.55 12.22
CA ASN A 18 14.50 -10.20 10.96
C ASN A 18 13.54 -10.27 9.76
N VAL A 19 12.69 -11.30 9.68
CA VAL A 19 11.68 -11.43 8.63
C VAL A 19 10.71 -10.26 8.67
N GLU A 20 10.25 -9.87 9.86
CA GLU A 20 9.36 -8.72 10.02
C GLU A 20 10.02 -7.41 9.57
N ASP A 21 11.27 -7.15 9.96
CA ASP A 21 12.01 -5.97 9.48
C ASP A 21 12.16 -5.96 7.94
N LEU A 22 12.46 -7.10 7.33
CA LEU A 22 12.55 -7.22 5.87
C LEU A 22 11.20 -6.95 5.18
N ILE A 23 10.11 -7.50 5.71
CA ILE A 23 8.75 -7.26 5.20
C ILE A 23 8.42 -5.77 5.30
N SER A 24 8.64 -5.18 6.47
CA SER A 24 8.39 -3.76 6.72
C SER A 24 9.20 -2.87 5.78
N ARG A 25 10.51 -3.11 5.60
CA ARG A 25 11.36 -2.37 4.65
C ARG A 25 10.89 -2.51 3.21
N SER A 26 10.53 -3.71 2.78
CA SER A 26 10.01 -3.97 1.44
C SER A 26 8.74 -3.18 1.12
N LYS A 27 7.89 -2.98 2.14
CA LYS A 27 6.62 -2.26 2.02
C LYS A 27 6.69 -0.75 2.22
N ARG A 28 7.81 -0.17 2.67
CA ARG A 28 7.92 1.29 2.95
C ARG A 28 7.54 2.19 1.77
N GLN A 29 7.81 1.74 0.55
CA GLN A 29 7.48 2.43 -0.69
C GLN A 29 6.06 2.18 -1.20
N ASN A 30 5.29 1.31 -0.51
CA ASN A 30 3.95 0.97 -0.91
C ASN A 30 2.91 1.87 -0.22
N VAL A 31 1.84 2.15 -0.95
CA VAL A 31 0.62 2.80 -0.48
C VAL A 31 -0.58 1.92 -0.81
N ARG A 32 -1.53 1.86 0.11
CA ARG A 32 -2.81 1.18 -0.06
C ARG A 32 -3.90 2.20 -0.38
N LEU A 33 -4.45 2.11 -1.57
CA LEU A 33 -5.59 2.89 -2.01
C LEU A 33 -6.88 2.07 -1.84
N VAL A 34 -7.85 2.61 -1.10
CA VAL A 34 -9.10 1.95 -0.73
C VAL A 34 -10.28 2.78 -1.24
N GLY A 35 -11.38 2.12 -1.60
CA GLY A 35 -12.65 2.77 -1.98
C GLY A 35 -12.92 2.83 -3.48
N LEU A 36 -11.98 2.38 -4.32
CA LEU A 36 -12.21 2.24 -5.76
C LEU A 36 -12.97 0.95 -6.07
N PRO A 37 -14.07 1.00 -6.84
CA PRO A 37 -14.78 -0.19 -7.31
C PRO A 37 -13.85 -1.18 -8.02
N GLU A 38 -14.14 -2.48 -7.95
CA GLU A 38 -13.37 -3.50 -8.70
C GLU A 38 -13.45 -3.23 -10.21
N ASP A 39 -12.39 -3.56 -10.94
CA ASP A 39 -12.26 -3.49 -12.41
C ASP A 39 -12.34 -2.07 -13.04
N ILE A 40 -12.49 -1.02 -12.24
CA ILE A 40 -12.53 0.37 -12.73
C ILE A 40 -11.21 0.81 -13.41
N GLU A 41 -10.11 0.14 -13.07
CA GLU A 41 -8.80 0.43 -13.64
C GLU A 41 -8.63 -0.07 -15.08
N GLY A 42 -9.52 -0.97 -15.52
CA GLY A 42 -9.44 -1.62 -16.82
C GLY A 42 -8.18 -2.49 -16.95
N LYS A 43 -7.58 -2.49 -18.15
CA LYS A 43 -6.45 -3.37 -18.48
C LYS A 43 -5.11 -2.91 -17.89
N ASN A 44 -4.96 -1.62 -17.61
CA ASN A 44 -3.69 -1.03 -17.20
C ASN A 44 -3.84 -0.24 -15.89
N ALA A 45 -3.75 -0.96 -14.77
CA ALA A 45 -3.88 -0.36 -13.45
C ALA A 45 -2.81 0.71 -13.15
N ARG A 46 -1.61 0.58 -13.73
CA ARG A 46 -0.54 1.54 -13.54
C ARG A 46 -0.93 2.92 -14.11
N GLU A 47 -1.34 2.93 -15.38
CA GLU A 47 -1.75 4.14 -16.07
C GLU A 47 -2.97 4.80 -15.42
N TYR A 48 -3.98 3.99 -15.03
CA TYR A 48 -5.14 4.51 -14.32
C TYR A 48 -4.76 5.22 -13.01
N VAL A 49 -3.88 4.62 -12.21
CA VAL A 49 -3.45 5.22 -10.94
C VAL A 49 -2.55 6.42 -11.16
N THR A 50 -1.68 6.41 -12.17
CA THR A 50 -0.87 7.59 -12.53
C THR A 50 -1.77 8.77 -12.91
N ASN A 51 -2.82 8.55 -13.70
CA ASN A 51 -3.79 9.59 -14.05
C ASN A 51 -4.56 10.08 -12.82
N LEU A 52 -5.04 9.15 -11.98
CA LEU A 52 -5.71 9.48 -10.71
C LEU A 52 -4.83 10.37 -9.83
N LEU A 53 -3.56 10.02 -9.65
CA LEU A 53 -2.65 10.80 -8.81
C LEU A 53 -2.31 12.15 -9.45
N SER A 54 -2.21 12.22 -10.78
CA SER A 54 -1.93 13.48 -11.48
C SER A 54 -3.12 14.45 -11.40
N GLU A 55 -4.35 13.95 -11.51
CA GLU A 55 -5.57 14.77 -11.36
C GLU A 55 -5.74 15.27 -9.92
N LEU A 56 -5.39 14.46 -8.92
CA LEU A 56 -5.56 14.80 -7.51
C LEU A 56 -4.41 15.66 -6.95
N LEU A 57 -3.18 15.42 -7.40
CA LEU A 57 -1.96 16.03 -6.85
C LEU A 57 -1.18 16.86 -7.87
N GLY A 58 -1.79 17.23 -9.01
CA GLY A 58 -1.12 17.96 -10.09
C GLY A 58 -0.39 19.22 -9.63
N ASP A 59 -0.92 19.94 -8.65
CA ASP A 59 -0.28 21.15 -8.11
C ASP A 59 0.88 20.84 -7.13
N CYS A 60 0.91 19.61 -6.58
CA CYS A 60 1.88 19.17 -5.58
C CYS A 60 3.08 18.41 -6.19
N LEU A 61 2.97 17.98 -7.45
CA LEU A 61 3.97 17.18 -8.14
C LEU A 61 4.37 17.88 -9.45
N ALA A 62 5.67 18.08 -9.66
CA ALA A 62 6.16 18.69 -10.90
C ALA A 62 5.90 17.80 -12.13
N GLU A 63 5.91 16.48 -11.94
CA GLU A 63 5.67 15.47 -12.98
C GLU A 63 4.79 14.35 -12.42
N PRO A 64 4.06 13.61 -13.29
CA PRO A 64 3.32 12.43 -12.90
C PRO A 64 4.20 11.42 -12.16
N PRO A 65 3.72 10.84 -11.04
CA PRO A 65 4.54 9.94 -10.24
C PRO A 65 4.86 8.65 -11.01
N GLU A 66 6.14 8.29 -11.04
CA GLU A 66 6.57 7.00 -11.58
C GLU A 66 6.25 5.86 -10.60
N LEU A 67 5.52 4.86 -11.09
CA LEU A 67 5.07 3.72 -10.32
C LEU A 67 5.76 2.44 -10.82
N ASP A 68 6.42 1.72 -9.91
CA ASP A 68 7.06 0.44 -10.19
C ASP A 68 5.99 -0.64 -10.44
N ARG A 69 4.95 -0.66 -9.60
CA ARG A 69 3.92 -1.70 -9.63
C ARG A 69 2.61 -1.21 -9.06
N VAL A 70 1.51 -1.58 -9.72
CA VAL A 70 0.14 -1.35 -9.24
C VAL A 70 -0.65 -2.63 -9.42
N HIS A 71 -1.28 -3.09 -8.34
CA HIS A 71 -2.07 -4.32 -8.36
C HIS A 71 -3.08 -4.33 -7.20
N ARG A 72 -4.19 -5.05 -7.36
CA ARG A 72 -5.10 -5.33 -6.24
C ARG A 72 -4.44 -6.31 -5.28
N SER A 73 -4.82 -6.24 -4.01
CA SER A 73 -4.37 -7.22 -3.01
C SER A 73 -4.73 -8.65 -3.46
N LEU A 74 -3.81 -9.60 -3.23
CA LEU A 74 -3.97 -11.02 -3.55
C LEU A 74 -4.97 -11.70 -2.60
N ARG A 75 -6.23 -11.31 -2.69
CA ARG A 75 -7.37 -11.97 -2.04
C ARG A 75 -8.39 -12.36 -3.12
N PRO A 76 -9.17 -13.44 -2.90
CA PRO A 76 -10.29 -13.76 -3.77
C PRO A 76 -11.16 -12.53 -4.02
N LYS A 77 -11.69 -12.39 -5.23
CA LYS A 77 -12.65 -11.34 -5.52
C LYS A 77 -13.88 -11.58 -4.65
N HIS A 78 -14.22 -10.59 -3.84
CA HIS A 78 -15.32 -10.69 -2.91
C HIS A 78 -16.67 -10.59 -3.64
N HIS A 79 -17.76 -10.96 -2.94
CA HIS A 79 -19.12 -10.76 -3.45
C HIS A 79 -19.43 -9.26 -3.59
N ALA A 80 -20.42 -8.90 -4.41
CA ALA A 80 -20.74 -7.51 -4.72
C ALA A 80 -21.07 -6.63 -3.49
N ASP A 81 -21.50 -7.24 -2.39
CA ASP A 81 -21.87 -6.56 -1.14
C ASP A 81 -20.68 -6.32 -0.20
N GLU A 82 -19.50 -6.84 -0.53
CA GLU A 82 -18.29 -6.69 0.27
C GLU A 82 -17.41 -5.52 -0.24
N PRO A 83 -16.61 -4.90 0.64
CA PRO A 83 -15.76 -3.77 0.25
C PRO A 83 -14.74 -4.17 -0.82
N PRO A 84 -14.48 -3.30 -1.82
CA PRO A 84 -13.55 -3.61 -2.90
C PRO A 84 -12.12 -3.79 -2.37
N ARG A 85 -11.33 -4.66 -3.02
CA ARG A 85 -9.97 -4.95 -2.59
C ARG A 85 -9.09 -3.70 -2.72
N PRO A 86 -8.24 -3.40 -1.74
CA PRO A 86 -7.31 -2.29 -1.86
C PRO A 86 -6.35 -2.47 -3.05
N LEU A 87 -6.05 -1.37 -3.72
CA LEU A 87 -4.93 -1.27 -4.65
C LEU A 87 -3.64 -1.04 -3.86
N ILE A 88 -2.62 -1.84 -4.15
CA ILE A 88 -1.27 -1.68 -3.63
C ILE A 88 -0.44 -1.03 -4.73
N ILE A 89 0.03 0.19 -4.43
CA ILE A 89 0.79 1.06 -5.31
C ILE A 89 2.21 1.11 -4.79
N ARG A 90 3.20 0.70 -5.58
CA ARG A 90 4.62 0.85 -5.26
C ARG A 90 5.18 2.03 -6.06
N PHE A 91 5.66 3.04 -5.34
CA PHE A 91 6.31 4.20 -5.92
C PHE A 91 7.77 3.90 -6.22
N HIS A 92 8.25 4.39 -7.36
CA HIS A 92 9.66 4.30 -7.71
C HIS A 92 10.53 5.08 -6.71
N GLN A 93 10.09 6.30 -6.38
CA GLN A 93 10.80 7.20 -5.47
C GLN A 93 10.07 7.34 -4.14
N TYR A 94 10.80 7.12 -3.03
CA TYR A 94 10.24 7.21 -1.68
C TYR A 94 9.75 8.63 -1.34
N VAL A 95 10.45 9.67 -1.78
CA VAL A 95 10.08 11.08 -1.52
C VAL A 95 8.73 11.44 -2.15
N ILE A 96 8.46 10.92 -3.35
CA ILE A 96 7.15 11.11 -4.01
C ILE A 96 6.05 10.42 -3.22
N LYS A 97 6.27 9.18 -2.76
CA LYS A 97 5.35 8.47 -1.86
C LYS A 97 5.04 9.28 -0.61
N GLU A 98 6.04 9.86 0.03
CA GLU A 98 5.83 10.67 1.24
C GLU A 98 5.03 11.94 0.95
N THR A 99 5.29 12.58 -0.18
CA THR A 99 4.54 13.77 -0.63
C THR A 99 3.06 13.43 -0.84
N VAL A 100 2.78 12.33 -1.53
CA VAL A 100 1.41 11.81 -1.73
C VAL A 100 0.74 11.51 -0.38
N MET A 101 1.45 10.85 0.54
CA MET A 101 0.89 10.52 1.86
C MET A 101 0.65 11.77 2.71
N ARG A 102 1.53 12.78 2.67
CA ARG A 102 1.35 14.03 3.39
C ARG A 102 0.15 14.81 2.86
N TRP A 103 0.04 14.90 1.53
CA TRP A 103 -1.13 15.48 0.88
C TRP A 103 -2.40 14.73 1.30
N SER A 104 -2.42 13.40 1.21
CA SER A 104 -3.60 12.62 1.59
C SER A 104 -4.01 12.81 3.06
N LYS A 105 -3.05 12.95 3.98
CA LYS A 105 -3.32 13.22 5.40
C LYS A 105 -3.85 14.64 5.65
N SER A 106 -3.54 15.59 4.77
CA SER A 106 -4.04 16.97 4.86
C SER A 106 -5.48 17.13 4.35
N GLN A 107 -5.94 16.21 3.50
CA GLN A 107 -7.29 16.21 2.97
C GLN A 107 -8.27 15.56 3.97
N LYS A 108 -9.43 16.19 4.17
CA LYS A 108 -10.50 15.61 5.03
C LYS A 108 -11.23 14.48 4.34
N ASP A 109 -11.63 14.69 3.09
CA ASP A 109 -12.29 13.72 2.23
C ASP A 109 -11.66 13.81 0.84
N ILE A 110 -11.33 12.66 0.26
CA ILE A 110 -10.80 12.56 -1.10
C ILE A 110 -11.84 11.83 -1.94
N SER A 111 -12.25 12.45 -3.04
CA SER A 111 -13.14 11.82 -4.01
C SER A 111 -12.50 11.82 -5.39
N TYR A 112 -12.73 10.75 -6.15
CA TYR A 112 -12.27 10.61 -7.52
C TYR A 112 -13.36 9.94 -8.35
N LYS A 113 -13.80 10.60 -9.42
CA LYS A 113 -14.90 10.14 -10.30
C LYS A 113 -16.17 9.73 -9.52
N GLY A 114 -16.50 10.47 -8.48
CA GLY A 114 -17.67 10.21 -7.62
C GLY A 114 -17.47 9.14 -6.54
N HIS A 115 -16.30 8.51 -6.46
CA HIS A 115 -15.98 7.52 -5.44
C HIS A 115 -15.15 8.13 -4.31
N LYS A 116 -15.54 7.86 -3.06
CA LYS A 116 -14.72 8.23 -1.90
C LYS A 116 -13.54 7.28 -1.78
N ILE A 117 -12.35 7.85 -1.76
CA ILE A 117 -11.10 7.09 -1.68
C ILE A 117 -10.30 7.48 -0.44
N LYS A 118 -9.47 6.54 0.04
CA LYS A 118 -8.53 6.77 1.14
C LYS A 118 -7.19 6.13 0.84
N MET A 119 -6.11 6.80 1.22
CA MET A 119 -4.75 6.29 1.06
C MET A 119 -4.13 6.01 2.43
N TYR A 120 -3.50 4.84 2.55
CA TYR A 120 -2.85 4.39 3.78
C TYR A 120 -1.45 3.87 3.50
N GLU A 121 -0.60 3.88 4.52
CA GLU A 121 0.69 3.21 4.44
C GLU A 121 0.48 1.67 4.42
N ASP A 122 1.27 0.96 3.63
CA ASP A 122 1.24 -0.50 3.62
C ASP A 122 2.14 -1.06 4.72
N PHE A 123 1.56 -1.34 5.89
CA PHE A 123 2.31 -1.97 6.97
C PHE A 123 2.27 -3.50 6.88
N SER A 124 3.24 -4.15 7.53
CA SER A 124 3.16 -5.58 7.80
C SER A 124 1.97 -5.88 8.72
N ILE A 125 1.60 -7.16 8.81
CA ILE A 125 0.51 -7.58 9.70
C ILE A 125 0.90 -7.35 11.16
N GLU A 126 2.15 -7.61 11.53
CA GLU A 126 2.62 -7.43 12.91
C GLU A 126 2.60 -5.95 13.31
N LEU A 127 3.10 -5.07 12.43
CA LEU A 127 3.11 -3.63 12.69
C LEU A 127 1.71 -3.03 12.67
N ALA A 128 0.83 -3.48 11.77
CA ALA A 128 -0.56 -2.98 11.69
C ALA A 128 -1.44 -3.42 12.87
N ARG A 129 -1.04 -4.46 13.62
CA ARG A 129 -1.75 -4.92 14.82
C ARG A 129 -1.35 -4.16 16.08
N LYS A 130 -0.24 -3.45 16.04
CA LYS A 130 0.31 -2.68 17.16
C LYS A 130 -0.32 -1.30 17.23
#